data_AF-A0A822F772-F1
#
_entry.id   AF-A0A822F772-F1
#
_cell.length_a   1.000
_cell.length_b   1.000
_cell.length_c   1.000
_cell.angle_alpha   90.00
_cell.angle_beta   90.00
_cell.angle_gamma   90.00
#
_symmetry.space_group_name_H-M   'P 1'
#
loop_
_entity.id
_entity.type
_entity.pdbx_description
1 polymer ?
#
loop_
_entity_poly.entity_id
_entity_poly.type
_entity_poly.pdbx_seq_one_letter_code
_entity_poly.pdbx_strand_id
1 'polypeptide(L)'
;MSPLLESIMSSYSALTSIASEKGALHTLSTFDVSTVATIIGLFLSWKEVIERLQATNTQSLHLVVTSYWYLLESLVVTKDEVADKAAQDVVFFKRHARQLLKAMFSLHDLHWIAAMLNPHRRMLKHANDVELAHAYCLVRARIGKLMEMAQMDNNEEVLSPATISSTLSPR
;
A
#
# COMPACT_ATOMS: atom_id res chain seq x y z
N MET A 1 -5.85 -12.86 -6.12
CA MET A 1 -5.17 -14.12 -5.74
C MET A 1 -4.99 -14.97 -6.97
N SER A 2 -3.98 -15.85 -7.04
CA SER A 2 -3.85 -16.81 -8.14
C SER A 2 -4.86 -17.95 -7.93
N PRO A 3 -5.98 -17.99 -8.67
CA PRO A 3 -7.01 -19.02 -8.49
C PRO A 3 -6.45 -20.42 -8.78
N LEU A 4 -5.38 -20.47 -9.58
CA LEU A 4 -4.68 -21.67 -9.96
C LEU A 4 -4.01 -22.36 -8.76
N LEU A 5 -3.27 -21.63 -7.92
CA LEU A 5 -2.56 -22.23 -6.78
C LEU A 5 -3.51 -22.73 -5.70
N GLU A 6 -4.58 -21.97 -5.43
CA GLU A 6 -5.65 -22.40 -4.52
C GLU A 6 -6.40 -23.62 -5.05
N SER A 7 -6.69 -23.65 -6.36
CA SER A 7 -7.33 -24.80 -7.01
C SER A 7 -6.44 -26.05 -6.95
N ILE A 8 -5.13 -25.92 -7.14
CA ILE A 8 -4.18 -27.03 -7.04
C ILE A 8 -4.12 -27.55 -5.60
N MET A 9 -4.05 -26.66 -4.60
CA MET A 9 -4.03 -27.05 -3.19
C MET A 9 -5.32 -27.73 -2.74
N SER A 10 -6.48 -27.15 -3.07
CA SER A 10 -7.79 -27.69 -2.70
C SER A 10 -8.09 -29.04 -3.38
N SER A 11 -7.50 -29.28 -4.55
CA SER A 11 -7.66 -30.52 -5.31
C SER A 11 -6.47 -31.49 -5.15
N TYR A 12 -5.49 -31.18 -4.30
CA TYR A 12 -4.22 -31.91 -4.25
C TYR A 12 -4.42 -33.40 -3.94
N SER A 13 -5.29 -33.73 -2.98
CA SER A 13 -5.62 -35.12 -2.64
C SER A 13 -6.25 -35.89 -3.82
N ALA A 14 -7.17 -35.25 -4.55
CA ALA A 14 -7.78 -35.82 -5.75
C ALA A 14 -6.76 -36.00 -6.88
N LEU A 15 -5.87 -35.01 -7.08
CA LEU A 15 -4.78 -35.09 -8.05
C LEU A 15 -3.79 -36.22 -7.71
N THR A 16 -3.51 -36.44 -6.42
CA THR A 16 -2.62 -37.51 -5.97
C THR A 16 -3.25 -38.88 -6.20
N SER A 17 -4.56 -39.02 -5.94
CA SER A 17 -5.32 -40.25 -6.24
C SER A 17 -5.29 -40.57 -7.74
N ILE A 18 -5.61 -39.60 -8.60
CA ILE A 18 -5.61 -39.77 -10.06
C ILE A 18 -4.19 -40.10 -10.57
N ALA A 19 -3.16 -39.41 -10.08
CA ALA A 19 -1.78 -39.67 -10.48
C ALA A 19 -1.29 -41.05 -10.01
N SER A 20 -1.76 -41.51 -8.84
CA SER A 20 -1.50 -42.86 -8.36
C SER A 20 -2.16 -43.92 -9.24
N GLU A 21 -3.45 -43.75 -9.54
CA GLU A 21 -4.21 -44.64 -10.42
C GLU A 21 -3.62 -44.72 -11.84
N LYS A 22 -3.04 -43.62 -12.33
CA LYS A 22 -2.41 -43.54 -13.66
C LYS A 22 -0.92 -43.89 -13.69
N GLY A 23 -0.32 -44.28 -12.56
CA GLY A 23 1.13 -44.57 -12.47
C GLY A 23 2.03 -43.34 -12.70
N ALA A 24 1.47 -42.13 -12.65
CA ALA A 24 2.13 -40.86 -12.90
C ALA A 24 2.55 -40.13 -11.61
N LEU A 25 2.55 -40.81 -10.46
CA LEU A 25 2.91 -40.24 -9.15
C LEU A 25 4.27 -39.52 -9.14
N HIS A 26 5.21 -39.97 -9.98
CA HIS A 26 6.52 -39.33 -10.18
C HIS A 26 6.44 -37.90 -10.73
N THR A 27 5.31 -37.50 -11.32
CA THR A 27 5.08 -36.13 -11.79
C THR A 27 4.69 -35.16 -10.67
N LEU A 28 4.25 -35.69 -9.51
CA LEU A 28 3.89 -34.92 -8.32
C LEU A 28 4.99 -34.92 -7.24
N SER A 29 6.05 -35.71 -7.41
CA SER A 29 7.10 -35.91 -6.39
C SER A 29 7.95 -34.66 -6.10
N THR A 30 7.88 -33.65 -6.96
CA THR A 30 8.56 -32.36 -6.81
C THR A 30 7.70 -31.29 -6.12
N PHE A 31 6.42 -31.59 -5.83
CA PHE A 31 5.49 -30.62 -5.28
C PHE A 31 5.49 -30.66 -3.75
N ASP A 32 6.23 -29.75 -3.12
CA ASP A 32 6.14 -29.55 -1.67
C ASP A 32 4.90 -28.72 -1.31
N VAL A 33 3.86 -29.44 -0.89
CA VAL A 33 2.58 -28.90 -0.43
C VAL A 33 2.74 -27.90 0.72
N SER A 34 3.71 -28.12 1.62
CA SER A 34 3.95 -27.25 2.78
C SER A 34 4.52 -25.90 2.34
N THR A 35 5.52 -25.94 1.45
CA THR A 35 6.09 -24.72 0.85
C THR A 35 5.04 -23.96 0.04
N VAL A 36 4.24 -24.65 -0.77
CA VAL A 36 3.19 -24.00 -1.57
C VAL A 36 2.11 -23.39 -0.68
N ALA A 37 1.66 -24.10 0.36
CA ALA A 37 0.71 -23.56 1.34
C ALA A 37 1.26 -22.31 2.03
N THR A 38 2.54 -22.32 2.40
CA THR A 38 3.22 -21.17 3.00
C THR A 38 3.25 -19.98 2.03
N ILE A 39 3.62 -20.20 0.76
CA ILE A 39 3.63 -19.16 -0.28
C ILE A 39 2.23 -18.59 -0.49
N ILE A 40 1.20 -19.44 -0.54
CA ILE A 40 -0.21 -18.99 -0.65
C ILE A 40 -0.60 -18.13 0.56
N GLY A 41 -0.20 -18.54 1.77
CA GLY A 41 -0.43 -17.78 2.99
C GLY A 41 0.15 -16.36 2.94
N LEU A 42 1.30 -16.17 2.27
CA LEU A 42 1.89 -14.84 2.08
C LEU A 42 1.01 -13.91 1.25
N PHE A 43 0.14 -14.43 0.37
CA PHE A 43 -0.79 -13.61 -0.42
C PHE A 43 -2.00 -13.09 0.38
N LEU A 44 -2.25 -13.58 1.59
CA LEU A 44 -3.35 -13.10 2.43
C LEU A 44 -3.20 -11.62 2.78
N SER A 45 -1.99 -11.20 3.19
CA SER A 45 -1.69 -9.79 3.45
C SER A 45 -1.93 -8.89 2.23
N TRP A 46 -1.67 -9.40 1.02
CA TRP A 46 -1.93 -8.67 -0.23
C TRP A 46 -3.42 -8.54 -0.49
N LYS A 47 -4.19 -9.61 -0.25
CA LYS A 47 -5.65 -9.58 -0.38
C LYS A 47 -6.26 -8.54 0.57
N GLU A 48 -5.87 -8.56 1.84
CA GLU A 48 -6.36 -7.59 2.83
C GLU A 48 -6.05 -6.15 2.43
N VAL A 49 -4.85 -5.90 1.89
CA VAL A 49 -4.47 -4.57 1.40
C VAL A 49 -5.31 -4.16 0.19
N ILE A 50 -5.50 -5.04 -0.78
CA ILE A 50 -6.30 -4.76 -1.98
C ILE A 50 -7.74 -4.42 -1.59
N GLU A 51 -8.36 -5.24 -0.75
CA GLU A 51 -9.74 -5.03 -0.28
C GLU A 51 -9.88 -3.70 0.47
N ARG A 52 -8.91 -3.39 1.34
CA ARG A 52 -8.90 -2.14 2.09
C ARG A 52 -8.72 -0.91 1.20
N LEU A 53 -7.86 -1.00 0.18
CA LEU A 53 -7.62 0.11 -0.75
C LEU A 53 -8.76 0.31 -1.77
N GLN A 54 -9.49 -0.76 -2.09
CA GLN A 54 -10.62 -0.75 -3.03
C GLN A 54 -11.98 -0.52 -2.36
N ALA A 55 -12.03 -0.39 -1.03
CA ALA A 55 -13.27 -0.13 -0.30
C ALA A 55 -13.93 1.18 -0.78
N THR A 56 -15.05 1.04 -1.51
CA THR A 56 -15.72 2.13 -2.23
C THR A 56 -16.29 3.22 -1.34
N ASN A 57 -16.55 2.92 -0.07
CA ASN A 57 -17.22 3.83 0.87
C ASN A 57 -16.25 4.66 1.74
N THR A 58 -14.94 4.47 1.59
CA THR A 58 -13.94 5.12 2.43
C THR A 58 -12.78 5.63 1.59
N GLN A 59 -12.36 6.88 1.81
CA GLN A 59 -11.13 7.39 1.21
C GLN A 59 -9.96 6.49 1.61
N SER A 60 -9.23 5.93 0.63
CA SER A 60 -8.17 4.95 0.91
C SER A 60 -6.76 5.48 0.65
N LEU A 61 -6.62 6.69 0.09
CA LEU A 61 -5.34 7.26 -0.31
C LEU A 61 -4.35 7.39 0.85
N HIS A 62 -4.85 7.75 2.03
CA HIS A 62 -4.06 7.86 3.26
C HIS A 62 -3.54 6.50 3.77
N LEU A 63 -4.13 5.39 3.32
CA LEU A 63 -3.74 4.03 3.69
C LEU A 63 -2.59 3.48 2.83
N VAL A 64 -2.31 4.09 1.68
CA VAL A 64 -1.35 3.57 0.69
C VAL A 64 0.05 3.39 1.28
N VAL A 65 0.59 4.42 1.95
CA VAL A 65 1.92 4.36 2.58
C VAL A 65 1.98 3.23 3.62
N THR A 66 0.94 3.10 4.44
CA THR A 66 0.91 2.09 5.50
C THR A 66 0.74 0.68 4.98
N SER A 67 -0.04 0.54 3.90
CA SER A 67 -0.25 -0.73 3.22
C SER A 67 1.04 -1.20 2.57
N TYR A 68 1.79 -0.29 1.95
CA TYR A 68 3.12 -0.58 1.42
C TYR A 68 4.07 -1.11 2.50
N TRP A 69 4.14 -0.43 3.66
CA TRP A 69 4.98 -0.89 4.77
C TRP A 69 4.53 -2.23 5.35
N TYR A 70 3.22 -2.43 5.50
CA TYR A 70 2.66 -3.70 5.96
C TYR A 70 3.02 -4.87 5.03
N LEU A 71 2.96 -4.67 3.71
CA LEU A 71 3.38 -5.67 2.73
C LEU A 71 4.90 -5.93 2.77
N LEU A 72 5.71 -4.89 3.01
CA LEU A 72 7.14 -5.10 3.22
C LEU A 72 7.39 -5.90 4.50
N GLU A 73 6.68 -5.60 5.59
CA GLU A 73 6.80 -6.29 6.87
C GLU A 73 6.43 -7.78 6.75
N SER A 74 5.34 -8.10 6.03
CA SER A 74 4.93 -9.50 5.79
C SER A 74 5.93 -10.32 4.98
N LEU A 75 6.87 -9.65 4.29
CA LEU A 75 7.93 -10.26 3.48
C LEU A 75 9.31 -10.23 4.18
N VAL A 76 9.37 -9.85 5.46
CA VAL A 76 10.60 -9.95 6.23
C VAL A 76 11.00 -11.42 6.37
N VAL A 77 12.28 -11.67 6.14
CA VAL A 77 12.92 -12.98 6.36
C VAL A 77 13.58 -12.95 7.72
N THR A 78 13.23 -13.91 8.57
CA THR A 78 13.82 -14.05 9.92
C THR A 78 15.14 -14.83 9.86
N LYS A 79 15.93 -14.75 10.94
CA LYS A 79 17.19 -15.52 11.02
C LYS A 79 16.92 -17.03 11.04
N ASP A 80 15.84 -17.45 11.70
CA ASP A 80 15.44 -18.84 11.82
C ASP A 80 15.07 -19.43 10.45
N GLU A 81 14.34 -18.66 9.62
CA GLU A 81 14.01 -19.05 8.25
C GLU A 81 15.26 -19.22 7.36
N VAL A 82 16.31 -18.41 7.58
CA VAL A 82 17.56 -18.53 6.80
C VAL A 82 18.33 -19.79 7.19
N ALA A 83 18.30 -20.18 8.47
CA ALA A 83 18.99 -21.36 8.97
C ALA A 83 18.28 -22.67 8.58
N ASP A 84 16.96 -22.62 8.35
CA ASP A 84 16.18 -23.77 7.93
C ASP A 84 16.35 -24.07 6.43
N LYS A 85 16.91 -25.25 6.13
CA LYS A 85 17.08 -25.72 4.75
C LYS A 85 15.74 -26.02 4.06
N ALA A 86 14.71 -26.41 4.80
CA ALA A 86 13.38 -26.68 4.23
C ALA A 86 12.65 -25.38 3.84
N ALA A 87 13.02 -24.24 4.43
CA ALA A 87 12.39 -22.95 4.17
C ALA A 87 13.04 -22.14 3.03
N GLN A 88 14.09 -22.65 2.37
CA GLN A 88 14.88 -21.85 1.41
C GLN A 88 14.07 -21.33 0.22
N ASP A 89 13.10 -22.10 -0.28
CA ASP A 89 12.22 -21.66 -1.36
C ASP A 89 11.29 -20.52 -0.92
N VAL A 90 10.77 -20.59 0.31
CA VAL A 90 9.97 -19.50 0.91
C VAL A 90 10.83 -18.25 1.13
N VAL A 91 12.06 -18.42 1.61
CA VAL A 91 13.04 -17.32 1.79
C VAL A 91 13.36 -16.66 0.45
N PHE A 92 13.61 -17.46 -0.59
CA PHE A 92 13.85 -16.97 -1.95
C PHE A 92 12.66 -16.17 -2.45
N PHE A 93 11.45 -16.73 -2.32
CA PHE A 93 10.21 -16.07 -2.72
C PHE A 93 10.02 -14.73 -1.99
N LYS A 94 10.13 -14.69 -0.67
CA LYS A 94 10.00 -13.47 0.14
C LYS A 94 10.98 -12.38 -0.31
N ARG A 95 12.25 -12.74 -0.51
CA ARG A 95 13.28 -11.81 -0.97
C ARG A 95 12.93 -11.22 -2.34
N HIS A 96 12.53 -12.08 -3.28
CA HIS A 96 12.20 -11.64 -4.63
C HIS A 96 10.93 -10.79 -4.67
N ALA A 97 9.87 -11.21 -3.98
CA ALA A 97 8.64 -10.45 -3.84
C ALA A 97 8.88 -9.07 -3.21
N ARG A 98 9.76 -8.99 -2.20
CA ARG A 98 10.13 -7.71 -1.57
C ARG A 98 10.87 -6.79 -2.54
N GLN A 99 11.79 -7.33 -3.34
CA GLN A 99 12.50 -6.57 -4.38
C GLN A 99 11.53 -6.04 -5.44
N LEU A 100 10.63 -6.90 -5.93
CA LEU A 100 9.61 -6.52 -6.90
C LEU A 100 8.66 -5.46 -6.35
N LEU A 101 8.20 -5.61 -5.11
CA LEU A 101 7.34 -4.61 -4.46
C LEU A 101 8.04 -3.25 -4.40
N LYS A 102 9.32 -3.20 -4.03
CA LYS A 102 10.08 -1.94 -4.01
C LYS A 102 10.29 -1.34 -5.41
N ALA A 103 10.50 -2.17 -6.41
CA ALA A 103 10.75 -1.73 -7.78
C ALA A 103 9.48 -1.24 -8.50
N MET A 104 8.35 -1.90 -8.25
CA MET A 104 7.10 -1.68 -8.98
C MET A 104 6.16 -0.71 -8.25
N PHE A 105 6.27 -0.57 -6.93
CA PHE A 105 5.35 0.23 -6.14
C PHE A 105 6.00 1.57 -5.74
N SER A 106 5.65 2.62 -6.47
CA SER A 106 6.14 3.98 -6.21
C SER A 106 5.19 4.74 -5.29
N LEU A 107 5.75 5.30 -4.20
CA LEU A 107 5.02 6.21 -3.32
C LEU A 107 5.21 7.64 -3.79
N HIS A 108 4.14 8.26 -4.30
CA HIS A 108 4.11 9.66 -4.68
C HIS A 108 3.87 10.59 -3.48
N ASP A 109 4.22 11.87 -3.63
CA ASP A 109 4.05 12.91 -2.62
C ASP A 109 2.62 13.00 -2.08
N LEU A 110 1.61 12.79 -2.95
CA LEU A 110 0.22 12.79 -2.53
C LEU A 110 -0.11 11.67 -1.52
N HIS A 111 0.52 10.49 -1.66
CA HIS A 111 0.37 9.40 -0.69
C HIS A 111 0.94 9.80 0.67
N TRP A 112 2.10 10.47 0.69
CA TRP A 112 2.74 10.96 1.90
C TRP A 112 1.93 12.05 2.59
N ILE A 113 1.44 13.03 1.82
CA ILE A 113 0.56 14.09 2.33
C ILE A 113 -0.71 13.48 2.93
N ALA A 114 -1.37 12.59 2.20
CA ALA A 114 -2.61 11.96 2.66
C ALA A 114 -2.39 11.14 3.95
N ALA A 115 -1.27 10.40 4.04
CA ALA A 115 -0.93 9.64 5.24
C ALA A 115 -0.64 10.55 6.45
N MET A 116 0.04 11.68 6.24
CA MET A 116 0.34 12.67 7.28
C MET A 116 -0.89 13.40 7.81
N LEU A 117 -1.87 13.65 6.93
CA LEU A 117 -3.13 14.31 7.29
C LEU A 117 -4.10 13.37 8.03
N ASN A 118 -3.80 12.07 8.10
CA ASN A 118 -4.62 11.16 8.87
C ASN A 118 -4.37 11.36 10.38
N PRO A 119 -5.41 11.63 11.19
CA PRO A 119 -5.28 11.86 12.62
C PRO A 119 -4.81 10.62 13.41
N HIS A 120 -4.93 9.43 12.83
CA HIS A 120 -4.43 8.18 13.43
C HIS A 120 -2.91 8.05 13.23
N ARG A 121 -2.15 8.71 14.13
CA ARG A 121 -0.67 8.81 14.12
C ARG A 121 0.12 7.49 14.00
N ARG A 122 -0.50 6.32 14.18
CA ARG A 122 0.17 5.01 14.05
C ARG A 122 0.56 4.65 12.62
N MET A 123 0.10 5.44 11.65
CA MET A 123 0.21 5.13 10.23
C MET A 123 1.66 5.22 9.71
N LEU A 124 2.49 6.13 10.23
CA LEU A 124 3.87 6.29 9.75
C LEU A 124 4.93 5.64 10.65
N LYS A 125 4.54 4.67 11.50
CA LYS A 125 5.45 4.01 12.46
C LYS A 125 6.68 3.32 11.83
N HIS A 126 6.63 3.04 10.53
CA HIS A 126 7.69 2.38 9.78
C HIS A 126 8.48 3.33 8.87
N ALA A 127 8.06 4.58 8.75
CA ALA A 127 8.81 5.57 7.98
C ALA A 127 10.08 5.93 8.75
N ASN A 128 11.20 6.01 8.06
CA ASN A 128 12.45 6.49 8.64
C ASN A 128 12.43 8.03 8.80
N ASP A 129 13.42 8.57 9.50
CA ASP A 129 13.49 10.02 9.78
C ASP A 129 13.54 10.87 8.51
N VAL A 130 14.16 10.37 7.43
CA VAL A 130 14.25 11.08 6.14
C VAL A 130 12.89 11.12 5.45
N GLU A 131 12.17 10.00 5.44
CA GLU A 131 10.82 9.89 4.87
C GLU A 131 9.81 10.73 5.65
N LEU A 132 9.92 10.73 6.98
CA LEU A 132 9.11 11.59 7.85
C LEU A 132 9.39 13.06 7.56
N ALA A 133 10.67 13.46 7.52
CA ALA A 133 11.05 14.84 7.21
C ALA A 133 10.54 15.27 5.82
N HIS A 134 10.64 14.41 4.81
CA HIS A 134 10.08 14.64 3.48
C HIS A 134 8.57 14.89 3.55
N ALA A 135 7.83 14.01 4.22
CA ALA A 135 6.38 14.15 4.36
C ALA A 135 5.97 15.44 5.11
N TYR A 136 6.70 15.81 6.17
CA TYR A 136 6.50 17.09 6.87
C TYR A 136 6.75 18.29 5.96
N CYS A 137 7.82 18.27 5.17
CA CYS A 137 8.15 19.34 4.22
C CYS A 137 7.05 19.50 3.16
N LEU A 138 6.54 18.40 2.61
CA LEU A 138 5.44 18.42 1.64
C LEU A 138 4.18 19.07 2.21
N VAL A 139 3.77 18.66 3.41
CA VAL A 139 2.58 19.22 4.07
C VAL A 139 2.78 20.70 4.37
N ARG A 140 3.93 21.09 4.92
CA ARG A 140 4.24 22.49 5.23
C ARG A 140 4.23 23.36 3.98
N ALA A 141 4.85 22.91 2.89
CA ALA A 141 4.85 23.63 1.62
C ALA A 141 3.43 23.81 1.08
N ARG A 142 2.58 22.78 1.20
CA ARG A 142 1.19 22.86 0.73
C ARG A 142 0.35 23.82 1.57
N ILE A 143 0.50 23.79 2.90
CA ILE A 143 -0.16 24.74 3.81
C ILE A 143 0.30 26.17 3.51
N GLY A 144 1.60 26.40 3.35
CA GLY A 144 2.16 27.72 3.00
C GLY A 144 1.54 28.29 1.73
N LYS A 145 1.47 27.48 0.66
CA LYS A 145 0.83 27.88 -0.60
C LYS A 145 -0.66 28.21 -0.44
N LEU A 146 -1.39 27.43 0.36
CA LEU A 146 -2.82 27.70 0.62
C LEU A 146 -3.01 29.02 1.39
N MET A 147 -2.12 29.32 2.34
CA MET A 147 -2.14 30.58 3.08
C MET A 147 -1.85 31.78 2.17
N GLU A 148 -0.86 31.67 1.27
CA GLU A 148 -0.54 32.70 0.28
C GLU A 148 -1.73 32.97 -0.65
N MET A 149 -2.37 31.90 -1.17
CA MET A 149 -3.56 32.04 -2.01
C MET A 149 -4.72 32.72 -1.26
N ALA A 150 -5.00 32.32 -0.03
CA ALA A 150 -6.05 32.94 0.78
C ALA A 150 -5.78 34.43 1.09
N GLN A 151 -4.51 34.83 1.18
CA GLN A 151 -4.13 36.25 1.35
C GLN A 151 -4.34 37.06 0.07
N MET A 152 -4.14 36.45 -1.11
CA MET A 152 -4.42 37.10 -2.38
C MET A 152 -5.92 37.28 -2.60
N ASP A 153 -6.73 36.26 -2.32
CA ASP A 153 -8.19 36.33 -2.44
C ASP A 153 -8.80 37.42 -1.52
N ASN A 154 -8.29 37.53 -0.28
CA ASN A 154 -8.72 38.59 0.64
C ASN A 154 -8.30 40.00 0.19
N ASN A 155 -7.22 40.14 -0.57
CA ASN A 155 -6.79 41.44 -1.10
C ASN A 155 -7.60 41.87 -2.33
N GLU A 156 -8.17 40.92 -3.08
CA GLU A 156 -9.05 41.22 -4.22
C GLU A 156 -10.44 41.70 -3.76
N GLU A 157 -10.98 41.19 -2.65
CA GLU A 157 -12.27 41.68 -2.11
C GLU A 157 -12.21 43.13 -1.59
N VAL A 158 -11.06 43.58 -1.07
CA VAL A 158 -10.86 44.94 -0.54
C VAL A 158 -10.73 46.00 -1.65
N LEU A 159 -10.53 45.59 -2.91
CA LEU A 159 -10.38 46.49 -4.07
C LEU A 159 -11.67 46.70 -4.87
N SER A 160 -12.85 46.38 -4.33
CA SER A 160 -14.11 46.81 -4.94
C SER A 160 -14.33 48.32 -4.70
N PRO A 161 -14.26 49.17 -5.74
CA PRO A 161 -14.25 50.62 -5.56
C PRO A 161 -15.62 51.11 -5.11
N ALA A 162 -15.57 52.03 -4.16
CA ALA A 162 -16.69 52.77 -3.60
C ALA A 162 -17.72 53.15 -4.68
N THR A 163 -18.97 52.79 -4.42
CA THR A 163 -20.15 53.36 -5.09
C THR A 163 -20.13 54.87 -4.89
N ILE A 164 -19.58 55.60 -5.87
CA ILE A 164 -19.78 57.03 -5.99
C ILE A 164 -21.22 57.22 -6.49
N SER A 165 -22.14 57.55 -5.59
CA SER A 165 -23.40 58.18 -5.97
C SER A 165 -23.57 59.44 -5.14
N SER A 166 -23.03 60.53 -5.65
CA SER A 166 -23.30 61.89 -5.21
C SER A 166 -24.65 62.34 -5.78
N THR A 167 -25.74 62.11 -5.06
CA THR A 167 -27.00 62.83 -5.33
C THR A 167 -26.96 64.20 -4.66
N LEU A 168 -26.56 65.21 -5.44
CA LEU A 168 -26.81 66.63 -5.16
C LEU A 168 -28.22 66.99 -5.65
N SER A 169 -29.10 67.42 -4.74
CA SER A 169 -29.93 68.65 -4.84
C SER A 169 -30.99 68.73 -3.72
N PRO A 170 -30.92 69.71 -2.80
CA PRO A 170 -32.10 70.23 -2.10
C PRO A 170 -32.71 71.40 -2.90
N ARG A 171 -34.04 71.52 -2.86
CA ARG A 171 -34.78 72.74 -3.25
C ARG A 171 -34.66 73.81 -2.18
#